data_AF-A0A4R1R5W4-F1
#
_entry.id   AF-A0A4R1R5W4-F1
#
_cell.length_a   1.000
_cell.length_b   1.000
_cell.length_c   1.000
_cell.angle_alpha   90.00
_cell.angle_beta   90.00
_cell.angle_gamma   90.00
#
_symmetry.space_group_name_H-M   'P 1'
#
loop_
_entity.id
_entity.type
_entity.pdbx_description
1 polymer ?
#
loop_
_entity_poly.entity_id
_entity_poly.type
_entity_poly.pdbx_seq_one_letter_code
_entity_poly.pdbx_strand_id
1 'polypeptide(L)'
;MSIKSVVKVMNVHSLLRVEKSRNKAKKYAAVENVLTDMIDNIVNNRNIALDYAVLRTKESNPILNIYIGSDMGFCNNLNSLVNRVLHDEEEDAVQVVIGRKIRPTVRKKLLLHLTREEYDNDKSKVMEILESGIRGLKYSKINIIYNHYYNSSQVQFEQKQIFPLEKNMRKESASEHYKEDFTFEGDVNKLLEDLMVLYTKYSLEIATVASYAAENISRQSVTTESLHRIAEREEAMVMRERKAEKDKQFAKVLDNYNKLRQY
;
A
#
# COMPACT_ATOMS: atom_id res chain seq x y z
N MET A 1 19.79 -24.48 -9.47
CA MET A 1 18.50 -23.88 -9.86
C MET A 1 18.80 -22.65 -10.72
N SER A 2 18.30 -22.55 -11.96
CA SER A 2 18.61 -21.40 -12.84
C SER A 2 17.96 -20.12 -12.29
N ILE A 3 18.68 -18.98 -12.33
CA ILE A 3 18.18 -17.66 -11.91
C ILE A 3 16.86 -17.34 -12.63
N LYS A 4 16.75 -17.68 -13.92
CA LYS A 4 15.55 -17.52 -14.73
C LYS A 4 14.34 -18.22 -14.13
N SER A 5 14.52 -19.44 -13.60
CA SER A 5 13.44 -20.22 -12.99
C SER A 5 12.96 -19.59 -11.68
N VAL A 6 13.89 -19.08 -10.86
CA VAL A 6 13.55 -18.40 -9.60
C VAL A 6 12.74 -17.13 -9.89
N VAL A 7 13.20 -16.30 -10.83
CA VAL A 7 12.50 -15.06 -11.19
C VAL A 7 11.11 -15.34 -11.78
N LYS A 8 10.94 -16.41 -12.58
CA LYS A 8 9.63 -16.84 -13.09
C LYS A 8 8.66 -17.20 -11.95
N VAL A 9 9.11 -18.00 -10.99
CA VAL A 9 8.28 -18.39 -9.84
C VAL A 9 7.89 -17.15 -9.01
N MET A 10 8.84 -16.24 -8.77
CA MET A 10 8.57 -14.98 -8.07
C MET A 10 7.52 -14.12 -8.79
N ASN A 11 7.58 -14.04 -10.12
CA ASN A 11 6.63 -13.27 -10.93
C ASN A 11 5.20 -13.80 -10.76
N VAL A 12 5.01 -15.11 -10.94
CA VAL A 12 3.71 -15.78 -10.78
C VAL A 12 3.20 -15.66 -9.35
N HIS A 13 4.06 -15.86 -8.35
CA HIS A 13 3.68 -15.73 -6.95
C HIS A 13 3.21 -14.30 -6.62
N SER A 14 3.87 -13.28 -7.20
CA SER A 14 3.49 -11.88 -7.01
C SER A 14 2.11 -11.59 -7.60
N LEU A 15 1.83 -12.10 -8.81
CA LEU A 15 0.51 -12.01 -9.44
C LEU A 15 -0.62 -12.61 -8.59
N LEU A 16 -0.42 -13.82 -8.08
CA LEU A 16 -1.42 -14.49 -7.23
C LEU A 16 -1.74 -13.68 -5.96
N ARG A 17 -0.73 -13.02 -5.38
CA ARG A 17 -0.89 -12.15 -4.22
C ARG A 17 -1.66 -10.88 -4.56
N VAL A 18 -1.43 -10.28 -5.73
CA VAL A 18 -2.19 -9.10 -6.21
C VAL A 18 -3.66 -9.45 -6.35
N GLU A 19 -4.01 -10.57 -6.98
CA GLU A 19 -5.40 -11.01 -7.14
C GLU A 19 -6.10 -11.26 -5.79
N LYS A 20 -5.43 -11.96 -4.87
CA LYS A 20 -5.95 -12.18 -3.50
C LYS A 20 -6.21 -10.85 -2.77
N SER A 21 -5.31 -9.89 -2.94
CA SER A 21 -5.42 -8.55 -2.33
C SER A 21 -6.57 -7.76 -2.93
N ARG A 22 -6.69 -7.75 -4.26
CA ARG A 22 -7.78 -7.08 -4.97
C ARG A 22 -9.16 -7.57 -4.50
N ASN A 23 -9.32 -8.88 -4.34
CA ASN A 23 -10.58 -9.46 -3.87
C ASN A 23 -10.89 -9.10 -2.42
N LYS A 24 -9.88 -9.01 -1.55
CA LYS A 24 -10.05 -8.53 -0.16
C LYS A 24 -10.42 -7.05 -0.12
N ALA A 25 -9.71 -6.21 -0.87
CA ALA A 25 -9.95 -4.78 -0.94
C ALA A 25 -11.40 -4.46 -1.38
N LYS A 26 -11.92 -5.18 -2.39
CA LYS A 26 -13.32 -5.03 -2.83
C LYS A 26 -14.33 -5.31 -1.71
N LYS A 27 -14.09 -6.33 -0.89
CA LYS A 27 -14.98 -6.68 0.23
C LYS A 27 -14.96 -5.59 1.31
N TYR A 28 -13.77 -5.12 1.68
CA TYR A 28 -13.64 -4.06 2.69
C TYR A 28 -14.19 -2.72 2.20
N ALA A 29 -13.96 -2.36 0.94
CA ALA A 29 -14.51 -1.15 0.34
C ALA A 29 -16.05 -1.13 0.32
N ALA A 30 -16.68 -2.28 0.07
CA ALA A 30 -18.14 -2.38 0.13
C ALA A 30 -18.67 -2.07 1.54
N VAL A 31 -17.99 -2.54 2.59
CA VAL A 31 -18.36 -2.25 3.98
C VAL A 31 -18.06 -0.79 4.35
N GLU A 32 -16.90 -0.25 3.95
CA GLU A 32 -16.54 1.16 4.17
C GLU A 32 -17.58 2.12 3.57
N ASN A 33 -18.07 1.83 2.36
CA ASN A 33 -19.12 2.63 1.71
C ASN A 33 -20.42 2.63 2.51
N VAL A 34 -20.88 1.46 2.96
CA VAL A 34 -22.10 1.35 3.79
C VAL A 34 -21.94 2.11 5.11
N LEU A 35 -20.77 2.01 5.76
CA LEU A 35 -20.50 2.77 6.99
C LEU A 35 -20.47 4.27 6.75
N THR A 36 -19.90 4.70 5.62
CA THR A 36 -19.86 6.10 5.21
C THR A 36 -21.27 6.64 5.00
N ASP A 37 -22.12 5.90 4.27
CA ASP A 37 -23.53 6.29 4.07
C ASP A 37 -24.29 6.34 5.40
N MET A 38 -24.05 5.40 6.32
CA MET A 38 -24.67 5.43 7.65
C MET A 38 -24.25 6.66 8.46
N ILE A 39 -22.95 6.98 8.49
CA ILE A 39 -22.42 8.15 9.21
C ILE A 39 -23.00 9.43 8.60
N ASP A 40 -23.00 9.54 7.28
CA ASP A 40 -23.50 10.69 6.54
C ASP A 40 -25.02 10.92 6.79
N ASN A 41 -25.81 9.84 6.80
CA ASN A 41 -27.22 9.89 7.15
C ASN A 41 -27.46 10.35 8.60
N ILE A 42 -26.62 9.92 9.55
CA ILE A 42 -26.74 10.32 10.97
C ILE A 42 -26.38 11.79 11.14
N VAL A 43 -25.29 12.24 10.51
CA VAL A 43 -24.76 13.62 10.65
C VAL A 43 -25.66 14.65 9.97
N ASN A 44 -26.29 14.31 8.84
CA ASN A 44 -27.16 15.22 8.09
C ASN A 44 -28.64 15.14 8.49
N ASN A 45 -28.99 14.34 9.52
CA ASN A 45 -30.36 14.22 9.98
C ASN A 45 -30.82 15.48 10.72
N ARG A 46 -31.85 16.15 10.16
CA ARG A 46 -32.39 17.42 10.69
C ARG A 46 -33.07 17.28 12.05
N ASN A 47 -33.55 16.08 12.40
CA ASN A 47 -34.20 15.81 13.69
C ASN A 47 -33.17 15.63 14.82
N ILE A 48 -31.90 15.45 14.48
CA ILE A 48 -30.79 15.26 15.41
C ILE A 48 -30.04 16.59 15.52
N ALA A 49 -30.63 17.55 16.24
CA ALA A 49 -29.96 18.80 16.61
C ALA A 49 -28.94 18.52 17.73
N LEU A 50 -27.86 17.81 17.39
CA LEU A 50 -26.81 17.43 18.34
C LEU A 50 -25.45 17.95 17.92
N ASP A 51 -24.73 18.40 18.93
CA ASP A 51 -23.36 18.82 18.85
C ASP A 51 -22.45 17.59 18.96
N TYR A 52 -22.09 16.99 17.81
CA TYR A 52 -21.29 15.77 17.80
C TYR A 52 -19.89 16.02 18.34
N ALA A 53 -19.65 15.71 19.61
CA ALA A 53 -18.36 15.88 20.28
C ALA A 53 -17.20 15.18 19.54
N VAL A 54 -17.50 14.06 18.87
CA VAL A 54 -16.54 13.27 18.08
C VAL A 54 -16.03 14.00 16.83
N LEU A 55 -16.82 14.93 16.30
CA LEU A 55 -16.45 15.76 15.14
C LEU A 55 -15.67 17.02 15.55
N ARG A 56 -15.67 17.38 16.84
CA ARG A 56 -14.93 18.52 17.38
C ARG A 56 -13.50 18.12 17.72
N THR A 57 -12.63 18.17 16.71
CA THR A 57 -11.18 17.99 16.93
C THR A 57 -10.60 19.23 17.61
N LYS A 58 -9.72 19.03 18.60
CA LYS A 58 -8.92 20.11 19.18
C LYS A 58 -7.66 20.26 18.34
N GLU A 59 -7.36 21.45 17.82
CA GLU A 59 -6.16 21.70 16.99
C GLU A 59 -4.83 21.53 17.75
N SER A 60 -4.87 21.49 19.08
CA SER A 60 -3.68 21.37 19.94
C SER A 60 -3.15 19.93 20.11
N ASN A 61 -3.87 18.90 19.64
CA ASN A 61 -3.48 17.51 19.85
C ASN A 61 -2.47 17.05 18.77
N PRO A 62 -1.63 16.03 19.06
CA PRO A 62 -0.68 15.52 18.08
C PRO A 62 -1.38 14.87 16.89
N ILE A 63 -0.70 14.86 15.74
CA ILE A 63 -1.13 14.16 14.52
C ILE A 63 -0.63 12.71 14.59
N LEU A 64 -1.47 11.73 14.27
CA LEU A 64 -1.09 10.33 14.14
C LEU A 64 -0.87 9.98 12.67
N ASN A 65 0.35 9.57 12.32
CA ASN A 65 0.70 9.15 10.97
C ASN A 65 1.05 7.66 10.95
N ILE A 66 0.28 6.90 10.16
CA ILE A 66 0.44 5.46 9.99
C ILE A 66 1.13 5.19 8.66
N TYR A 67 2.35 4.68 8.73
CA TYR A 67 3.20 4.40 7.59
C TYR A 67 3.13 2.93 7.22
N ILE A 68 2.76 2.63 5.97
CA ILE A 68 2.65 1.26 5.47
C ILE A 68 3.69 1.05 4.35
N GLY A 69 4.65 0.17 4.61
CA GLY A 69 5.67 -0.24 3.66
C GLY A 69 5.84 -1.76 3.56
N SER A 70 6.95 -2.17 2.95
CA SER A 70 7.26 -3.59 2.74
C SER A 70 8.25 -4.14 3.77
N ASP A 71 8.17 -5.45 4.03
CA ASP A 71 9.24 -6.19 4.70
C ASP A 71 10.38 -6.58 3.75
N MET A 72 10.06 -6.68 2.46
CA MET A 72 10.92 -7.21 1.42
C MET A 72 11.40 -6.13 0.45
N GLY A 73 12.42 -6.48 -0.34
CA GLY A 73 12.95 -5.64 -1.42
C GLY A 73 12.30 -5.95 -2.79
N PHE A 74 12.98 -5.47 -3.85
CA PHE A 74 12.60 -5.68 -5.25
C PHE A 74 11.24 -5.09 -5.63
N CYS A 75 10.84 -3.99 -4.99
CA CYS A 75 9.58 -3.30 -5.22
C CYS A 75 9.79 -1.86 -5.71
N ASN A 76 10.77 -1.66 -6.61
CA ASN A 76 11.14 -0.35 -7.16
C ASN A 76 11.43 0.69 -6.05
N ASN A 77 10.91 1.92 -6.17
CA ASN A 77 11.13 3.03 -5.25
C ASN A 77 10.09 3.15 -4.12
N LEU A 78 9.16 2.21 -3.97
CA LEU A 78 8.03 2.32 -3.05
C LEU A 78 8.43 2.61 -1.60
N ASN A 79 9.38 1.82 -1.06
CA ASN A 79 9.86 2.02 0.31
C ASN A 79 10.61 3.34 0.47
N SER A 80 11.28 3.82 -0.58
CA SER A 80 12.02 5.08 -0.54
C SER A 80 11.09 6.29 -0.50
N LEU A 81 9.94 6.23 -1.18
CA LEU A 81 8.93 7.30 -1.14
C LEU A 81 8.33 7.43 0.26
N VAL A 82 7.93 6.31 0.88
CA VAL A 82 7.39 6.30 2.24
C VAL A 82 8.44 6.78 3.25
N ASN A 83 9.69 6.33 3.13
CA ASN A 83 10.76 6.81 3.99
C ASN A 83 11.03 8.31 3.80
N ARG A 84 10.92 8.86 2.58
CA ARG A 84 11.12 10.31 2.36
C ARG A 84 10.12 11.13 3.16
N VAL A 85 8.83 10.81 3.05
CA VAL A 85 7.78 11.51 3.81
C VAL A 85 7.97 11.35 5.32
N LEU A 86 8.41 10.18 5.77
CA LEU A 86 8.74 9.94 7.18
C LEU A 86 9.86 10.85 7.71
N HIS A 87 10.76 11.33 6.85
CA HIS A 87 11.85 12.23 7.23
C HIS A 87 11.48 13.71 7.07
N ASP A 88 10.57 14.03 6.14
CA ASP A 88 10.14 15.39 5.84
C ASP A 88 9.05 15.90 6.81
N GLU A 89 8.39 15.02 7.55
CA GLU A 89 7.35 15.41 8.51
C GLU A 89 7.89 16.11 9.78
N GLU A 90 7.15 17.13 10.22
CA GLU A 90 7.45 17.96 11.38
C GLU A 90 7.53 17.19 12.70
N GLU A 91 8.21 17.82 13.67
CA GLU A 91 8.54 17.19 14.93
C GLU A 91 7.31 16.68 15.71
N ASP A 92 6.12 17.28 15.70
CA ASP A 92 5.04 16.89 16.62
C ASP A 92 4.15 15.69 16.20
N ALA A 93 4.48 14.99 15.11
CA ALA A 93 3.72 13.83 14.66
C ALA A 93 4.10 12.54 15.42
N VAL A 94 3.06 11.84 15.89
CA VAL A 94 3.16 10.51 16.48
C VAL A 94 3.10 9.47 15.37
N GLN A 95 3.99 8.49 15.40
CA GLN A 95 4.23 7.58 14.27
C GLN A 95 3.90 6.14 14.62
N VAL A 96 3.18 5.46 13.71
CA VAL A 96 3.02 4.00 13.69
C VAL A 96 3.58 3.49 12.37
N VAL A 97 4.52 2.55 12.44
CA VAL A 97 5.20 2.02 11.26
C VAL A 97 4.89 0.54 11.09
N ILE A 98 4.39 0.18 9.91
CA ILE A 98 4.14 -1.19 9.47
C ILE A 98 5.07 -1.47 8.29
N GLY A 99 6.07 -2.31 8.51
CA GLY A 99 7.03 -2.75 7.50
C GLY A 99 8.50 -2.66 7.95
N ARG A 100 9.26 -3.73 7.73
CA ARG A 100 10.68 -3.84 8.12
C ARG A 100 11.61 -2.87 7.37
N LYS A 101 11.27 -2.48 6.14
CA LYS A 101 12.09 -1.57 5.31
C LYS A 101 11.82 -0.10 5.57
N ILE A 102 10.80 0.23 6.35
CA ILE A 102 10.54 1.58 6.80
C ILE A 102 11.30 1.78 8.10
N ARG A 103 12.27 2.69 8.10
CA ARG A 103 13.17 2.92 9.23
C ARG A 103 12.92 4.31 9.78
N PRO A 104 12.18 4.44 10.89
CA PRO A 104 12.00 5.73 11.53
C PRO A 104 13.34 6.21 12.13
N THR A 105 13.69 7.45 11.81
CA THR A 105 14.93 8.09 12.28
C THR A 105 14.80 8.56 13.73
N VAL A 106 13.61 8.98 14.15
CA VAL A 106 13.34 9.49 15.50
C VAL A 106 12.52 8.48 16.31
N ARG A 107 13.19 7.64 17.11
CA ARG A 107 12.51 6.63 17.96
C ARG A 107 11.66 7.20 19.09
N LYS A 108 11.86 8.46 19.50
CA LYS A 108 11.16 9.07 20.65
C LYS A 108 9.65 9.26 20.45
N LYS A 109 9.18 9.25 19.20
CA LYS A 109 7.77 9.54 18.81
C LYS A 109 7.10 8.35 18.11
N LEU A 110 7.78 7.22 18.09
CA LEU A 110 7.32 5.97 17.53
C LEU A 110 6.48 5.22 18.58
N LEU A 111 5.17 5.14 18.38
CA LEU A 111 4.31 4.33 19.26
C LEU A 111 4.53 2.85 19.03
N LEU A 112 4.65 2.46 17.76
CA LEU A 112 4.68 1.07 17.38
C LEU A 112 5.42 0.89 16.05
N HIS A 113 6.32 -0.10 16.02
CA HIS A 113 6.93 -0.58 14.80
C HIS A 113 6.70 -2.08 14.71
N LEU A 114 5.96 -2.49 13.68
CA LEU A 114 5.70 -3.88 13.37
C LEU A 114 6.25 -4.20 11.99
N THR A 115 6.71 -5.43 11.81
CA THR A 115 6.82 -6.01 10.47
C THR A 115 5.43 -6.29 9.92
N ARG A 116 5.34 -6.45 8.61
CA ARG A 116 4.08 -6.82 7.95
C ARG A 116 3.60 -8.20 8.41
N GLU A 117 4.53 -9.13 8.58
CA GLU A 117 4.23 -10.47 9.12
C GLU A 117 3.63 -10.40 10.53
N GLU A 118 4.20 -9.58 11.41
CA GLU A 118 3.66 -9.36 12.76
C GLU A 118 2.28 -8.71 12.72
N TYR A 119 2.07 -7.72 11.85
CA TYR A 119 0.77 -7.08 11.66
C TYR A 119 -0.29 -8.06 11.15
N ASP A 120 0.04 -8.91 10.17
CA ASP A 120 -0.90 -9.88 9.62
C ASP A 120 -1.30 -10.95 10.65
N ASN A 121 -0.41 -11.29 11.59
CA ASN A 121 -0.66 -12.23 12.68
C ASN A 121 -1.47 -11.61 13.82
N ASP A 122 -1.13 -10.39 14.24
CA ASP A 122 -1.78 -9.71 15.35
C ASP A 122 -2.05 -8.23 15.01
N LYS A 123 -3.27 -7.99 14.52
CA LYS A 123 -3.78 -6.66 14.18
C LYS A 123 -4.24 -5.87 15.40
N SER A 124 -4.49 -6.57 16.52
CA SER A 124 -5.20 -6.04 17.68
C SER A 124 -4.50 -4.80 18.24
N LYS A 125 -3.16 -4.82 18.28
CA LYS A 125 -2.33 -3.70 18.76
C LYS A 125 -2.59 -2.40 18.02
N VAL A 126 -2.64 -2.42 16.69
CA VAL A 126 -2.89 -1.21 15.89
C VAL A 126 -4.36 -0.79 16.02
N MET A 127 -5.27 -1.75 16.06
CA MET A 127 -6.70 -1.50 16.19
C MET A 127 -7.07 -0.88 17.55
N GLU A 128 -6.40 -1.29 18.64
CA GLU A 128 -6.55 -0.71 19.98
C GLU A 128 -5.99 0.72 20.06
N ILE A 129 -4.87 0.99 19.37
CA ILE A 129 -4.33 2.36 19.28
C ILE A 129 -5.32 3.28 18.55
N LEU A 130 -5.90 2.81 17.44
CA LEU A 130 -6.93 3.56 16.71
C LEU A 130 -8.18 3.77 17.56
N GLU A 131 -8.70 2.72 18.19
CA GLU A 131 -9.91 2.80 19.01
C GLU A 131 -9.74 3.72 20.21
N SER A 132 -8.65 3.59 20.96
CA SER A 132 -8.35 4.48 22.09
C SER A 132 -8.02 5.92 21.64
N GLY A 133 -7.52 6.08 20.41
CA GLY A 133 -7.26 7.37 19.78
C GLY A 133 -8.55 8.12 19.45
N ILE A 134 -9.53 7.43 18.85
CA ILE A 134 -10.82 7.98 18.46
C ILE A 134 -11.70 8.23 19.69
N ARG A 135 -11.92 7.23 20.55
CA ARG A 135 -12.76 7.36 21.75
C ARG A 135 -12.21 8.39 22.74
N GLY A 136 -10.88 8.47 22.85
CA GLY A 136 -10.20 9.43 23.72
C GLY A 136 -9.93 10.80 23.10
N LEU A 137 -10.28 11.00 21.81
CA LEU A 137 -9.94 12.19 21.02
C LEU A 137 -8.48 12.64 21.19
N LYS A 138 -7.56 11.67 21.24
CA LYS A 138 -6.14 11.91 21.54
C LYS A 138 -5.38 12.60 20.41
N TYR A 139 -5.90 12.48 19.19
CA TYR A 139 -5.24 12.96 17.98
C TYR A 139 -6.11 13.99 17.25
N SER A 140 -5.50 15.03 16.70
CA SER A 140 -6.22 16.01 15.88
C SER A 140 -6.52 15.47 14.49
N LYS A 141 -5.56 14.73 13.91
CA LYS A 141 -5.67 14.12 12.58
C LYS A 141 -5.05 12.73 12.61
N ILE A 142 -5.63 11.82 11.84
CA ILE A 142 -5.07 10.49 11.60
C ILE A 142 -4.92 10.32 10.09
N ASN A 143 -3.67 10.17 9.65
CA ASN A 143 -3.34 9.93 8.25
C ASN A 143 -2.74 8.54 8.04
N ILE A 144 -3.02 7.97 6.88
CA ILE A 144 -2.39 6.75 6.40
C ILE A 144 -1.54 7.10 5.20
N ILE A 145 -0.24 6.83 5.31
CA ILE A 145 0.75 7.04 4.26
C ILE A 145 1.10 5.68 3.65
N TYR A 146 0.75 5.47 2.39
CA TYR A 146 0.95 4.19 1.73
C TYR A 146 1.06 4.34 0.20
N ASN A 147 1.40 3.24 -0.47
CA ASN A 147 1.36 3.19 -1.92
C ASN A 147 0.05 2.53 -2.37
N HIS A 148 -0.77 3.25 -3.12
CA HIS A 148 -2.05 2.77 -3.62
C HIS A 148 -1.88 2.00 -4.94
N TYR A 149 -2.53 0.84 -5.01
CA TYR A 149 -2.65 0.06 -6.24
C TYR A 149 -3.94 0.43 -6.97
N TYR A 150 -3.83 1.10 -8.12
CA TYR A 150 -5.00 1.38 -8.97
C TYR A 150 -5.21 0.26 -9.99
N ASN A 151 -4.16 -0.07 -10.73
CA ASN A 151 -4.18 -1.10 -11.76
C ASN A 151 -2.77 -1.67 -11.97
N SER A 152 -2.64 -2.64 -12.88
CA SER A 152 -1.38 -3.34 -13.14
C SER A 152 -0.22 -2.43 -13.56
N SER A 153 -0.52 -1.24 -14.09
CA SER A 153 0.47 -0.30 -14.62
C SER A 153 0.67 0.93 -13.73
N GLN A 154 -0.26 1.20 -12.81
CA GLN A 154 -0.29 2.43 -12.02
C GLN A 154 -0.34 2.12 -10.53
N VAL A 155 0.77 2.42 -9.88
CA VAL A 155 0.91 2.51 -8.42
C VAL A 155 1.29 3.94 -8.11
N GLN A 156 0.59 4.57 -7.16
CA GLN A 156 0.90 5.94 -6.74
C GLN A 156 1.04 6.01 -5.23
N PHE A 157 1.86 6.94 -4.80
CA PHE A 157 1.98 7.28 -3.40
C PHE A 157 0.77 8.13 -2.97
N GLU A 158 0.14 7.78 -1.86
CA GLU A 158 -1.07 8.42 -1.36
C GLU A 158 -0.98 8.66 0.14
N GLN A 159 -1.41 9.84 0.58
CA GLN A 159 -1.60 10.20 1.98
C GLN A 159 -3.11 10.41 2.19
N LYS A 160 -3.77 9.42 2.79
CA LYS A 160 -5.21 9.45 3.04
C LYS A 160 -5.47 9.88 4.49
N GLN A 161 -6.15 11.01 4.68
CA GLN A 161 -6.69 11.38 6.00
C GLN A 161 -7.95 10.54 6.27
N ILE A 162 -7.95 9.81 7.39
CA ILE A 162 -9.11 8.99 7.82
C ILE A 162 -9.87 9.61 8.98
N PHE A 163 -9.27 10.57 9.68
CA PHE A 163 -9.89 11.33 10.74
C PHE A 163 -9.29 12.74 10.82
N PRO A 164 -10.09 13.79 11.06
CA PRO A 164 -11.55 13.81 11.06
C PRO A 164 -12.11 13.47 9.67
N LEU A 165 -13.32 12.90 9.64
CA LEU A 165 -14.06 12.65 8.41
C LEU A 165 -14.35 13.99 7.72
N GLU A 166 -14.06 14.09 6.43
CA GLU A 166 -14.41 15.28 5.67
C GLU A 166 -15.94 15.40 5.58
N LYS A 167 -16.48 16.60 5.84
CA LYS A 167 -17.93 16.83 5.89
C LYS A 167 -18.66 16.59 4.55
N ASN A 168 -17.92 16.47 3.45
CA ASN A 168 -18.45 16.27 2.10
C ASN A 168 -17.99 14.91 1.55
N MET A 169 -18.44 13.80 2.14
CA MET A 169 -18.04 12.46 1.69
C MET A 169 -18.65 12.05 0.33
N ARG A 170 -19.62 12.81 -0.19
CA ARG A 170 -20.21 12.60 -1.51
C ARG A 170 -19.62 13.55 -2.55
N LYS A 171 -19.09 12.98 -3.64
CA LYS A 171 -19.02 13.68 -4.94
C LYS A 171 -20.46 14.02 -5.36
N GLU A 172 -20.62 15.21 -5.94
CA GLU A 172 -21.82 15.99 -6.33
C GLU A 172 -22.99 15.29 -7.08
N SER A 173 -23.21 13.98 -6.96
CA SER A 173 -24.16 13.23 -7.81
C SER A 173 -25.31 12.55 -7.07
N ALA A 174 -25.52 12.79 -5.77
CA ALA A 174 -26.58 12.12 -4.99
C ALA A 174 -27.39 13.10 -4.13
N SER A 175 -27.69 14.28 -4.67
CA SER A 175 -28.51 15.32 -4.03
C SER A 175 -30.01 15.01 -3.97
N GLU A 176 -30.47 13.82 -4.34
CA GLU A 176 -31.92 13.53 -4.48
C GLU A 176 -32.51 12.52 -3.48
N HIS A 177 -31.75 11.95 -2.54
CA HIS A 177 -32.25 10.85 -1.69
C HIS A 177 -32.08 11.05 -0.16
N TYR A 178 -32.09 12.28 0.36
CA TYR A 178 -32.36 12.46 1.80
C TYR A 178 -33.88 12.50 2.02
N LYS A 179 -34.49 11.33 2.17
CA LYS A 179 -35.93 11.17 2.40
C LYS A 179 -36.30 10.09 3.41
N GLU A 180 -35.40 9.74 4.32
CA GLU A 180 -35.77 8.88 5.44
C GLU A 180 -35.43 9.58 6.75
N ASP A 181 -36.47 10.17 7.35
CA ASP A 181 -36.43 10.67 8.72
C ASP A 181 -36.36 9.45 9.65
N PHE A 182 -35.16 9.06 10.04
CA PHE A 182 -34.97 7.96 10.99
C PHE A 182 -35.17 8.43 12.43
N THR A 183 -35.92 7.65 13.20
CA THR A 183 -36.01 7.77 14.65
C THR A 183 -34.94 6.88 15.29
N PHE A 184 -34.06 7.48 16.10
CA PHE A 184 -33.03 6.75 16.82
C PHE A 184 -33.51 6.35 18.21
N GLU A 185 -33.40 5.06 18.55
CA GLU A 185 -33.56 4.55 19.91
C GLU A 185 -32.18 4.33 20.54
N GLY A 186 -31.76 5.22 21.45
CA GLY A 186 -30.49 5.11 22.18
C GLY A 186 -29.59 6.35 22.11
N ASP A 187 -28.33 6.17 22.48
CA ASP A 187 -27.32 7.24 22.50
C ASP A 187 -26.64 7.36 21.13
N VAL A 188 -27.07 8.35 20.35
CA VAL A 188 -26.57 8.63 18.99
C VAL A 188 -25.06 8.91 19.00
N ASN A 189 -24.52 9.54 20.06
CA ASN A 189 -23.10 9.83 20.14
C ASN A 189 -22.26 8.55 20.25
N LYS A 190 -22.68 7.60 21.09
CA LYS A 190 -22.00 6.30 21.21
C LYS A 190 -22.03 5.51 19.92
N LEU A 191 -23.17 5.49 19.24
CA LEU A 191 -23.26 4.83 17.94
C LEU A 191 -22.33 5.47 16.93
N LEU A 192 -22.29 6.80 16.86
CA LEU A 192 -21.41 7.52 15.96
C LEU A 192 -19.93 7.23 16.27
N GLU A 193 -19.55 7.20 17.55
CA GLU A 193 -18.22 6.77 17.98
C GLU A 193 -17.88 5.37 17.48
N ASP A 194 -18.77 4.39 17.69
CA ASP A 194 -18.56 3.01 17.28
C ASP A 194 -18.46 2.88 15.76
N LEU A 195 -19.30 3.61 15.01
CA LEU A 195 -19.25 3.66 13.55
C LEU A 195 -17.95 4.29 13.05
N MET A 196 -17.47 5.36 13.69
CA MET A 196 -16.20 6.00 13.34
C MET A 196 -14.99 5.11 13.64
N VAL A 197 -15.01 4.41 14.77
CA VAL A 197 -14.00 3.39 15.08
C VAL A 197 -14.03 2.30 14.01
N LEU A 198 -15.20 1.81 13.61
CA LEU A 198 -15.31 0.77 12.60
C LEU A 198 -14.85 1.25 11.22
N TYR A 199 -15.23 2.48 10.82
CA TYR A 199 -14.78 3.11 9.59
C TYR A 199 -13.25 3.18 9.54
N THR A 200 -12.61 3.75 10.56
CA THR A 200 -11.15 3.90 10.61
C THR A 200 -10.42 2.56 10.55
N LYS A 201 -10.96 1.52 11.20
CA LYS A 201 -10.46 0.14 11.11
C LYS A 201 -10.51 -0.39 9.67
N TYR A 202 -11.64 -0.25 8.98
CA TYR A 202 -11.76 -0.70 7.59
C TYR A 202 -10.93 0.13 6.61
N SER A 203 -10.84 1.45 6.77
CA SER A 203 -9.97 2.30 5.95
C SER A 203 -8.51 1.90 6.07
N LEU A 204 -8.04 1.56 7.29
CA LEU A 204 -6.69 1.03 7.50
C LEU A 204 -6.49 -0.32 6.80
N GLU A 205 -7.46 -1.23 6.89
CA GLU A 205 -7.39 -2.53 6.22
C GLU A 205 -7.34 -2.39 4.70
N ILE A 206 -8.14 -1.50 4.12
CA ILE A 206 -8.14 -1.21 2.69
C ILE A 206 -6.75 -0.69 2.27
N ALA A 207 -6.21 0.29 3.00
CA ALA A 207 -4.89 0.85 2.70
C ALA A 207 -3.78 -0.21 2.82
N THR A 208 -3.85 -1.09 3.83
CA THR A 208 -2.89 -2.17 4.03
C THR A 208 -2.91 -3.18 2.89
N VAL A 209 -4.12 -3.59 2.47
CA VAL A 209 -4.31 -4.53 1.36
C VAL A 209 -3.92 -3.89 0.02
N ALA A 210 -4.26 -2.63 -0.20
CA ALA A 210 -3.87 -1.87 -1.39
C ALA A 210 -2.34 -1.72 -1.47
N SER A 211 -1.68 -1.39 -0.35
CA SER A 211 -0.22 -1.36 -0.24
C SER A 211 0.42 -2.73 -0.50
N TYR A 212 -0.24 -3.83 -0.11
CA TYR A 212 0.23 -5.17 -0.48
C TYR A 212 0.17 -5.43 -1.98
N ALA A 213 -0.94 -5.05 -2.61
CA ALA A 213 -1.09 -5.18 -4.05
C ALA A 213 -0.05 -4.33 -4.78
N ALA A 214 0.18 -3.10 -4.33
CA ALA A 214 1.17 -2.18 -4.87
C ALA A 214 2.60 -2.75 -4.80
N GLU A 215 2.95 -3.35 -3.66
CA GLU A 215 4.24 -4.03 -3.47
C GLU A 215 4.42 -5.19 -4.45
N ASN A 216 3.42 -6.08 -4.54
CA ASN A 216 3.51 -7.27 -5.37
C ASN A 216 3.43 -6.95 -6.87
N ILE A 217 2.66 -5.96 -7.31
CA ILE A 217 2.67 -5.54 -8.71
C ILE A 217 4.02 -4.91 -9.09
N SER A 218 4.61 -4.12 -8.19
CA SER A 218 5.92 -3.52 -8.44
C SER A 218 7.01 -4.59 -8.52
N ARG A 219 6.93 -5.61 -7.65
CA ARG A 219 7.81 -6.79 -7.72
C ARG A 219 7.60 -7.60 -8.98
N GLN A 220 6.35 -7.76 -9.42
CA GLN A 220 6.06 -8.40 -10.69
C GLN A 220 6.70 -7.62 -11.86
N SER A 221 6.54 -6.30 -11.90
CA SER A 221 7.13 -5.45 -12.93
C SER A 221 8.66 -5.59 -12.99
N VAL A 222 9.35 -5.48 -11.84
CA VAL A 222 10.81 -5.64 -11.73
C VAL A 222 11.24 -7.05 -12.17
N THR A 223 10.50 -8.09 -11.79
CA THR A 223 10.83 -9.47 -12.19
C THR A 223 10.57 -9.71 -13.67
N THR A 224 9.54 -9.11 -14.27
CA THR A 224 9.29 -9.16 -15.71
C THR A 224 10.44 -8.50 -16.49
N GLU A 225 10.87 -7.30 -16.08
CA GLU A 225 12.04 -6.63 -16.67
C GLU A 225 13.31 -7.46 -16.51
N SER A 226 13.49 -8.10 -15.34
CA SER A 226 14.62 -8.99 -15.09
C SER A 226 14.61 -10.22 -16.01
N LEU A 227 13.45 -10.79 -16.31
CA LEU A 227 13.33 -11.91 -17.27
C LEU A 227 13.72 -11.49 -18.69
N HIS A 228 13.33 -10.29 -19.10
CA HIS A 228 13.73 -9.72 -20.38
C HIS A 228 15.26 -9.57 -20.47
N ARG A 229 15.87 -8.93 -19.47
CA ARG A 229 17.33 -8.75 -19.40
C ARG A 229 18.10 -10.07 -19.35
N ILE A 230 17.56 -11.10 -18.70
CA ILE A 230 18.15 -12.44 -18.70
C ILE A 230 18.10 -13.04 -20.11
N ALA A 231 16.97 -12.91 -20.81
CA ALA A 231 16.84 -13.41 -22.18
C ALA A 231 17.81 -12.70 -23.15
N GLU A 232 17.88 -11.37 -23.10
CA GLU A 232 18.86 -10.59 -23.89
C GLU A 232 20.30 -11.03 -23.62
N ARG A 233 20.64 -11.28 -22.35
CA ARG A 233 21.97 -11.73 -21.96
C ARG A 233 22.26 -13.15 -22.47
N GLU A 234 21.29 -14.06 -22.40
CA GLU A 234 21.40 -15.42 -22.94
C GLU A 234 21.61 -15.38 -24.45
N GLU A 235 20.84 -14.57 -25.19
CA GLU A 235 21.00 -14.37 -26.63
C GLU A 235 22.38 -13.78 -26.99
N ALA A 236 22.84 -12.78 -26.24
CA ALA A 236 24.16 -12.18 -26.44
C ALA A 236 25.30 -13.19 -26.19
N MET A 237 25.16 -14.08 -25.20
CA MET A 237 26.13 -15.14 -24.94
C MET A 237 26.17 -16.14 -26.10
N VAL A 238 25.01 -16.61 -26.57
CA VAL A 238 24.90 -17.52 -27.73
C VAL A 238 25.52 -16.89 -28.98
N MET A 239 25.29 -15.60 -29.21
CA MET A 239 25.89 -14.89 -30.36
C MET A 239 27.41 -14.79 -30.24
N ARG A 240 27.95 -14.57 -29.05
CA ARG A 240 29.42 -14.58 -28.80
C ARG A 240 30.02 -15.96 -29.00
N GLU A 241 29.37 -17.01 -28.53
CA GLU A 241 29.81 -18.39 -28.72
C GLU A 241 29.84 -18.75 -30.21
N ARG A 242 28.76 -18.45 -30.94
CA ARG A 242 28.71 -18.64 -32.41
C ARG A 242 29.79 -17.87 -33.15
N LYS A 243 30.09 -16.64 -32.72
CA LYS A 243 31.18 -15.85 -33.30
C LYS A 243 32.54 -16.51 -33.05
N ALA A 244 32.81 -16.93 -31.81
CA ALA A 244 34.05 -17.61 -31.45
C ALA A 244 34.23 -18.95 -32.19
N GLU A 245 33.16 -19.71 -32.40
CA GLU A 245 33.19 -20.93 -33.22
C GLU A 245 33.50 -20.65 -34.68
N LYS A 246 32.84 -19.64 -35.27
CA LYS A 246 33.14 -19.21 -36.65
C LYS A 246 34.59 -18.74 -36.78
N ASP A 247 35.08 -17.93 -35.85
CA ASP A 247 36.47 -17.45 -35.86
C ASP A 247 37.47 -18.62 -35.80
N LYS A 248 37.20 -19.64 -34.96
CA LYS A 248 38.00 -20.88 -34.91
C LYS A 248 37.94 -21.66 -36.24
N GLN A 249 36.78 -21.74 -36.87
CA GLN A 249 36.64 -22.41 -38.18
C GLN A 249 37.37 -21.65 -39.28
N PHE A 250 37.26 -20.33 -39.32
CA PHE A 250 37.98 -19.46 -40.25
C PHE A 250 39.50 -19.59 -40.09
N ALA A 251 40.00 -19.59 -38.86
CA ALA A 251 41.43 -19.81 -38.58
C ALA A 251 41.92 -21.15 -39.16
N LYS A 252 41.17 -22.25 -38.97
CA LYS A 252 41.50 -23.56 -39.55
C LYS A 252 41.53 -23.55 -41.07
N VAL A 253 40.58 -22.86 -41.72
CA VAL A 253 40.53 -22.74 -43.18
C VAL A 253 41.73 -21.96 -43.72
N LEU A 254 42.08 -20.84 -43.08
CA LEU A 254 43.25 -20.04 -43.44
C LEU A 254 44.56 -20.84 -43.30
N ASP A 255 44.72 -21.57 -42.19
CA ASP A 255 45.89 -22.44 -41.98
C ASP A 255 46.01 -23.51 -43.08
N ASN A 256 44.90 -24.15 -43.45
CA ASN A 256 44.89 -25.13 -44.54
C ASN A 256 45.25 -24.51 -45.89
N TYR A 257 44.71 -23.32 -46.19
CA TYR A 257 45.01 -22.61 -47.44
C TYR A 257 46.49 -22.21 -47.53
N ASN A 258 47.07 -21.72 -46.44
CA ASN A 258 48.50 -21.37 -46.38
C ASN A 258 49.40 -22.60 -46.58
N LYS A 259 49.04 -23.76 -46.00
CA LYS A 259 49.77 -25.01 -46.20
C LYS A 259 49.73 -25.50 -47.65
N LEU A 260 48.58 -25.37 -48.32
CA LEU A 260 48.42 -25.73 -49.74
C LEU A 260 49.22 -24.84 -50.70
N ARG A 261 49.55 -23.61 -50.29
CA ARG A 261 50.30 -22.64 -51.11
C ARG A 261 51.83 -22.75 -50.94
N GLN A 262 52.28 -23.54 -49.96
CA GLN A 262 53.70 -23.82 -49.69
C GLN A 262 54.20 -25.09 -50.39
N TYR A 263 53.31 -25.83 -51.07
CA TYR A 263 53.63 -26.89 -52.02
C TYR A 263 53.46 -26.37 -53.45
#